data_AF-A0A656PP40-F1
#
_entry.id   AF-A0A656PP40-F1
#
_cell.length_a   1.000
_cell.length_b   1.000
_cell.length_c   1.000
_cell.angle_alpha   90.00
_cell.angle_beta   90.00
_cell.angle_gamma   90.00
#
_symmetry.space_group_name_H-M   'P 1'
#
loop_
_entity.id
_entity.type
_entity.pdbx_description
1 polymer ?
#
loop_
_entity_poly.entity_id
_entity_poly.type
_entity_poly.pdbx_seq_one_letter_code
_entity_poly.pdbx_strand_id
1 'polypeptide(L)' 'MCLAIPGIVKEIQGEKLVIEYPTETRQALAGGMPLKVGDYVMIQMGIAIKIVTKKEAEVSWKAWRS' A
#
# COMPACT_ATOMS: atom_id res chain seq x y z
N MET A 1 -3.27 1.47 13.78
CA MET A 1 -1.93 2.07 13.64
C MET A 1 -1.56 2.04 12.17
N CYS A 2 -1.07 3.14 11.59
CA CYS A 2 -0.71 3.19 10.15
C CYS A 2 0.79 2.92 9.97
N LEU A 3 1.17 2.26 8.88
CA LEU A 3 2.57 2.11 8.48
C LEU A 3 2.94 3.28 7.57
N ALA A 4 4.00 4.01 7.91
CA ALA A 4 4.50 5.13 7.11
C ALA A 4 5.38 4.67 5.93
N ILE A 5 5.05 3.52 5.33
CA ILE A 5 5.72 2.93 4.18
C ILE A 5 4.68 2.48 3.15
N PRO A 6 5.03 2.42 1.85
CA PRO A 6 4.13 1.86 0.85
C PRO A 6 3.88 0.36 1.07
N GLY A 7 2.72 -0.13 0.67
CA GLY A 7 2.42 -1.56 0.57
C GLY A 7 2.06 -1.94 -0.87
N ILE A 8 2.09 -3.23 -1.20
CA ILE A 8 1.67 -3.74 -2.51
C ILE A 8 0.22 -4.23 -2.46
N VAL A 9 -0.58 -3.85 -3.45
CA VAL A 9 -1.96 -4.34 -3.59
C VAL A 9 -1.92 -5.80 -4.05
N LYS A 10 -2.31 -6.73 -3.19
CA LYS A 10 -2.39 -8.17 -3.51
C LYS A 10 -3.73 -8.57 -4.09
N GLU A 11 -4.81 -7.99 -3.58
CA GLU A 11 -6.18 -8.30 -4.00
C GLU A 11 -7.05 -7.05 -3.98
N ILE A 12 -8.05 -7.02 -4.86
CA ILE A 12 -9.08 -5.99 -4.94
C ILE A 12 -10.44 -6.68 -4.97
N GLN A 13 -11.30 -6.35 -4.00
CA GLN A 13 -12.66 -6.87 -3.86
C GLN A 13 -13.63 -5.68 -3.74
N GLY A 14 -14.03 -5.12 -4.87
CA GLY A 14 -14.76 -3.84 -4.91
C GLY A 14 -13.88 -2.71 -4.37
N GLU A 15 -14.33 -2.02 -3.32
CA GLU A 15 -13.53 -0.99 -2.66
C GLU A 15 -12.52 -1.53 -1.66
N LYS A 16 -12.61 -2.80 -1.26
CA LYS A 16 -11.71 -3.40 -0.27
C LYS A 16 -10.42 -3.87 -0.95
N LEU A 17 -9.31 -3.57 -0.31
CA LEU A 17 -7.97 -3.96 -0.75
C LEU A 17 -7.33 -4.86 0.30
N VAL A 18 -6.55 -5.83 -0.18
CA VAL A 18 -5.55 -6.53 0.65
C VAL A 18 -4.18 -5.97 0.30
N ILE A 19 -3.54 -5.33 1.28
CA ILE A 19 -2.25 -4.67 1.14
C ILE A 19 -1.19 -5.47 1.89
N GLU A 20 -0.15 -5.91 1.18
CA GLU A 20 1.00 -6.59 1.77
C GLU A 20 2.13 -5.59 1.99
N TYR A 21 2.59 -5.52 3.22
CA TYR A 21 3.77 -4.77 3.64
C TYR A 21 4.93 -5.74 3.90
N PRO A 22 6.16 -5.25 4.03
CA PRO A 22 7.32 -6.10 4.32
C PRO A 22 7.22 -6.95 5.60
N THR A 23 6.35 -6.59 6.55
CA THR A 23 6.23 -7.26 7.85
C THR A 23 4.83 -7.81 8.14
N GLU A 24 3.80 -7.38 7.42
CA GLU A 24 2.42 -7.75 7.70
C GLU A 24 1.50 -7.47 6.52
N THR A 25 0.32 -8.08 6.53
CA THR A 25 -0.74 -7.84 5.55
C THR A 25 -1.93 -7.20 6.23
N ARG A 26 -2.52 -6.18 5.59
CA ARG A 26 -3.63 -5.40 6.14
C ARG A 26 -4.72 -5.15 5.11
N GLN A 27 -5.92 -4.87 5.60
CA GLN A 27 -7.02 -4.40 4.77
C GLN A 27 -7.02 -2.87 4.66
N ALA A 28 -7.40 -2.36 3.50
CA ALA A 28 -7.57 -0.94 3.23
C ALA A 28 -8.73 -0.70 2.27
N LEU A 29 -9.11 0.56 2.06
CA LEU A 29 -10.08 0.98 1.07
C LEU A 29 -9.40 1.69 -0.11
N ALA A 30 -9.92 1.50 -1.32
CA ALA A 30 -9.39 2.10 -2.54
C ALA A 30 -9.50 3.63 -2.58
N GLY A 31 -10.41 4.23 -1.79
CA GLY A 31 -10.57 5.68 -1.74
C GLY A 31 -10.93 6.32 -3.08
N GLY A 32 -11.58 5.56 -3.97
CA GLY A 32 -11.91 5.99 -5.33
C GLY A 32 -10.72 6.05 -6.30
N MET A 33 -9.52 5.61 -5.92
CA MET A 33 -8.37 5.57 -6.84
C MET A 33 -8.46 4.38 -7.81
N PRO A 34 -8.02 4.54 -9.07
CA PRO A 34 -8.01 3.48 -10.07
C PRO A 34 -6.83 2.52 -9.86
N LEU A 35 -6.87 1.75 -8.79
CA LEU A 35 -5.83 0.80 -8.39
C LEU A 35 -5.93 -0.53 -9.14
N LYS A 36 -4.79 -1.20 -9.33
CA LYS A 36 -4.71 -2.58 -9.80
C LYS A 36 -3.83 -3.43 -8.90
N VAL A 37 -4.00 -4.75 -8.98
CA VAL A 37 -3.12 -5.72 -8.31
C VAL A 37 -1.68 -5.48 -8.79
N GLY A 38 -0.76 -5.41 -7.83
CA GLY A 38 0.65 -5.12 -8.06
C GLY A 38 1.04 -3.64 -7.93
N ASP A 39 0.07 -2.72 -7.81
CA ASP A 39 0.39 -1.32 -7.52
C ASP A 39 0.99 -1.18 -6.12
N TYR A 40 1.93 -0.25 -6.00
CA TYR A 40 2.49 0.15 -4.70
C TYR A 40 1.74 1.39 -4.26
N VAL A 41 1.27 1.41 -3.02
CA VAL A 41 0.33 2.43 -2.55
C VAL A 41 0.62 2.86 -1.11
N MET A 42 0.49 4.15 -0.86
CA MET A 42 0.50 4.72 0.48
C MET A 42 -0.90 4.68 1.07
N ILE A 43 -1.00 4.18 2.30
CA ILE A 43 -2.26 4.09 3.05
C ILE A 43 -2.21 5.07 4.21
N GLN A 44 -3.25 5.91 4.33
CA GLN A 44 -3.45 6.79 5.48
C GLN A 44 -4.85 6.55 6.04
N MET A 45 -4.93 6.30 7.35
CA MET A 45 -6.19 5.98 8.05
C MET A 45 -6.98 4.82 7.40
N GLY A 46 -6.28 3.82 6.86
CA GLY A 46 -6.90 2.68 6.19
C GLY A 46 -7.42 2.95 4.78
N ILE A 47 -7.14 4.13 4.21
CA ILE A 47 -7.55 4.51 2.85
C ILE A 47 -6.31 4.75 2.00
N ALA A 48 -6.35 4.26 0.77
CA ALA A 48 -5.33 4.51 -0.22
C ALA A 48 -5.35 5.99 -0.63
N ILE A 49 -4.18 6.65 -0.59
CA ILE A 49 -4.07 8.10 -0.88
C ILE A 49 -3.12 8.43 -2.03
N LYS A 50 -2.19 7.54 -2.37
CA LYS A 50 -1.19 7.78 -3.41
C LYS A 50 -0.62 6.48 -3.96
N ILE A 51 -0.65 6.32 -5.28
CA ILE A 51 0.13 5.30 -5.99
C ILE A 51 1.58 5.78 -6.09
N VAL A 52 2.52 4.89 -5.79
CA VAL A 52 3.95 5.13 -5.93
C VAL A 52 4.56 4.08 -6.86
N THR A 53 5.76 4.37 -7.37
CA THR A 53 6.52 3.40 -8.15
C THR A 53 7.14 2.35 -7.23
N LYS A 54 7.44 1.17 -7.80
CA LYS A 54 8.20 0.11 -7.11
C LYS A 54 9.54 0.64 -6.54
N LYS A 55 10.23 1.49 -7.30
CA LYS A 55 11.52 2.07 -6.89
C LYS A 55 11.37 2.95 -5.65
N GLU A 56 10.35 3.81 -5.60
CA GLU A 56 10.05 4.63 -4.42
C GLU A 56 9.72 3.75 -3.21
N ALA A 57 8.91 2.71 -3.40
CA ALA A 57 8.59 1.76 -2.33
C ALA A 57 9.82 1.05 -1.77
N GLU A 58 10.69 0.53 -2.64
CA GLU A 58 11.93 -0.13 -2.22
C GLU A 58 12.87 0.82 -1.45
N VAL A 59 12.97 2.08 -1.88
CA VAL A 59 13.77 3.10 -1.16
C VAL A 59 13.17 3.35 0.23
N SER A 60 11.86 3.54 0.33
CA SER A 60 11.18 3.71 1.62
C SER A 60 11.35 2.49 2.53
N TRP A 61 11.25 1.27 2.00
CA TRP A 61 11.43 0.05 2.78
C TRP A 61 12.86 -0.13 3.28
N LYS A 62 13.86 0.25 2.48
CA LYS A 62 15.27 0.24 2.91
C LYS A 62 15.50 1.23 4.04
N ALA A 63 14.99 2.45 3.91
CA ALA A 63 15.12 3.49 4.93
C ALA A 63 14.37 3.17 6.23
N TRP A 64 13.26 2.42 6.16
CA TRP A 64 12.49 2.03 7.34
C TRP A 64 13.11 0.86 8.10
N ARG A 65 13.89 0.00 7.42
CA ARG A 65 14.55 -1.17 8.04
C ARG A 65 15.88 -0.84 8.73
N SER A 66 16.49 0.31 8.43
CA SER A 66 17.73 0.79 9.05
C SER A 66 17.47 1.50 10.36
#